data_AF-A0A960HJ92-F1
#
_entry.id   AF-A0A960HJ92-F1
#
_cell.length_a   1.000
_cell.length_b   1.000
_cell.length_c   1.000
_cell.angle_alpha   90.00
_cell.angle_beta   90.00
_cell.angle_gamma   90.00
#
_symmetry.space_group_name_H-M   'P 1'
#
loop_
_entity.id
_entity.type
_entity.pdbx_description
1 polymer ?
#
loop_
_entity_poly.entity_id
_entity_poly.type
_entity_poly.pdbx_seq_one_letter_code
_entity_poly.pdbx_strand_id
1 'polypeptide(L)'
;MTDRTAGVLDIALGVLLVAAVATTFAPWLRSGESRRSSYEVVRTVDRLELAGPVARRAGRVVWATLPLVAALALLALARHRRAIAAGLALWVATAEGLLAGGLRSAPESADGAVGVALALAAALGIVGVITLIGARRTS
;
A
#
# COMPACT_ATOMS: atom_id res chain seq x y z
N MET A 1 -22.18 3.97 15.21
CA MET A 1 -21.01 4.80 14.86
C MET A 1 -21.55 6.20 14.65
N THR A 2 -21.04 7.21 15.36
CA THR A 2 -21.55 8.59 15.18
C THR A 2 -21.02 9.16 13.86
N ASP A 3 -21.74 10.09 13.23
CA ASP A 3 -21.33 10.68 11.93
C ASP A 3 -19.90 11.25 11.98
N ARG A 4 -19.50 11.80 13.13
CA ARG A 4 -18.15 12.30 13.38
C ARG A 4 -17.09 11.21 13.29
N THR A 5 -17.33 10.04 13.88
CA THR A 5 -16.38 8.91 13.82
C THR A 5 -16.24 8.36 12.41
N ALA A 6 -17.31 8.37 11.61
CA ALA A 6 -17.23 7.96 10.21
C ALA A 6 -16.43 8.94 9.36
N GLY A 7 -16.62 10.24 9.56
CA GLY A 7 -15.81 11.27 8.87
C GLY A 7 -14.32 11.17 9.21
N VAL A 8 -13.97 10.91 10.48
CA VAL A 8 -12.57 10.72 10.90
C VAL A 8 -11.94 9.50 10.24
N LEU A 9 -12.66 8.38 10.16
CA LEU A 9 -12.17 7.17 9.50
C LEU A 9 -11.98 7.38 7.99
N ASP A 10 -12.90 8.08 7.33
CA ASP A 10 -12.77 8.41 5.92
C ASP A 10 -11.52 9.29 5.68
N ILE A 11 -11.28 10.31 6.51
CA ILE A 11 -10.08 11.15 6.41
C ILE A 11 -8.81 10.33 6.64
N ALA A 12 -8.78 9.52 7.70
CA ALA A 12 -7.62 8.68 8.01
C ALA A 12 -7.30 7.71 6.86
N LEU A 13 -8.33 7.05 6.31
CA LEU A 13 -8.18 6.12 5.19
C LEU A 13 -7.66 6.85 3.94
N GLY A 14 -8.20 8.04 3.63
CA GLY A 14 -7.75 8.86 2.52
C GLY A 14 -6.28 9.27 2.65
N VAL A 15 -5.87 9.75 3.83
CA VAL A 15 -4.48 10.13 4.11
C VAL A 15 -3.53 8.94 3.96
N LEU A 16 -3.88 7.78 4.50
CA LEU A 16 -3.06 6.57 4.40
C LEU A 16 -2.94 6.06 2.96
N LEU A 17 -4.01 6.13 2.16
CA LEU A 17 -3.97 5.79 0.74
C LEU A 17 -3.05 6.73 -0.05
N VAL A 18 -3.11 8.04 0.21
CA VAL A 18 -2.20 9.01 -0.39
C VAL A 18 -0.75 8.73 0.02
N ALA A 19 -0.51 8.40 1.29
CA ALA A 19 0.82 8.03 1.76
C ALA A 19 1.35 6.77 1.06
N ALA A 20 0.53 5.73 0.87
CA ALA A 20 0.90 4.50 0.14
C ALA A 20 1.21 4.76 -1.34
N VAL A 21 0.52 5.71 -1.98
CA VAL A 21 0.89 6.17 -3.32
C VAL A 21 2.23 6.92 -3.28
N ALA A 22 2.45 7.79 -2.31
CA ALA A 22 3.71 8.51 -2.19
C ALA A 22 4.92 7.57 -1.96
N THR A 23 4.75 6.49 -1.18
CA THR A 23 5.84 5.52 -0.92
C THR A 23 6.22 4.72 -2.17
N THR A 24 5.27 4.45 -3.07
CA THR A 24 5.57 3.77 -4.35
C THR A 24 6.41 4.64 -5.30
N PHE A 25 6.34 5.97 -5.16
CA PHE A 25 7.19 6.92 -5.89
C PHE A 25 8.40 7.45 -5.10
N ALA A 26 8.51 7.15 -3.81
CA ALA A 26 9.60 7.64 -2.96
C ALA A 26 11.03 7.35 -3.48
N PRO A 27 11.32 6.17 -4.08
CA PRO A 27 12.63 5.94 -4.71
C PRO A 27 12.95 6.93 -5.84
N TRP A 28 11.93 7.35 -6.59
CA TRP A 28 12.05 8.33 -7.67
C TRP A 28 12.26 9.75 -7.12
N LEU A 29 11.55 10.10 -6.05
CA LEU A 29 11.66 11.40 -5.38
C LEU A 29 13.02 11.61 -4.68
N ARG A 30 13.62 10.55 -4.10
CA ARG A 30 14.95 10.66 -3.49
C ARG A 30 16.08 10.72 -4.49
N SER A 31 15.95 10.02 -5.62
CA SER A 31 17.05 9.90 -6.58
C SER A 31 17.17 11.10 -7.52
N GLY A 32 16.09 11.86 -7.78
CA GLY A 32 16.13 13.05 -8.67
C GLY A 32 16.56 12.76 -10.11
N GLU A 33 16.85 11.50 -10.43
CA GLU A 33 17.55 11.07 -11.64
C GLU A 33 16.53 10.50 -12.62
N SER A 34 16.17 11.28 -13.64
CA SER A 34 15.19 10.95 -14.69
C SER A 34 15.42 9.60 -15.41
N ARG A 35 16.58 8.95 -15.23
CA ARG A 35 16.99 7.72 -15.92
C ARG A 35 16.86 6.41 -15.14
N ARG A 36 16.57 6.41 -13.83
CA ARG A 36 16.34 5.15 -13.09
C ARG A 36 14.84 4.84 -12.99
N SER A 37 14.41 3.80 -13.71
CA SER A 37 13.02 3.39 -13.75
C SER A 37 12.56 2.88 -12.38
N SER A 38 11.29 3.10 -12.06
CA SER A 38 10.58 2.76 -10.82
C SER A 38 10.63 1.27 -10.40
N TYR A 39 11.39 0.46 -11.14
CA TYR A 39 11.67 -0.95 -10.93
C TYR A 39 12.96 -1.21 -10.16
N GLU A 40 13.65 -0.22 -9.60
CA GLU A 40 14.91 -0.48 -8.88
C GLU A 40 14.69 -1.36 -7.64
N VAL A 41 13.59 -1.14 -6.91
CA VAL A 41 13.12 -2.03 -5.82
C VAL A 41 12.89 -3.46 -6.32
N VAL A 42 12.28 -3.59 -7.50
CA VAL A 42 12.08 -4.88 -8.16
C VAL A 42 13.41 -5.53 -8.57
N ARG A 43 14.39 -4.72 -9.00
CA ARG A 43 15.70 -5.20 -9.46
C ARG A 43 16.56 -5.68 -8.29
N THR A 44 16.41 -5.07 -7.12
CA THR A 44 17.01 -5.56 -5.85
C THR A 44 16.36 -6.89 -5.43
N VAL A 45 15.04 -7.02 -5.55
CA VAL A 45 14.33 -8.32 -5.34
C VAL A 45 14.76 -9.38 -6.36
N ASP A 46 15.04 -9.00 -7.62
CA ASP A 46 15.58 -9.90 -8.66
C ASP A 46 17.01 -10.38 -8.33
N ARG A 47 17.86 -9.51 -7.73
CA ARG A 47 19.25 -9.84 -7.38
C ARG A 47 19.40 -10.76 -6.18
N LEU A 48 18.43 -10.78 -5.28
CA LEU A 48 18.53 -11.50 -4.02
C LEU A 48 18.23 -13.02 -4.14
N GLU A 49 17.79 -13.51 -5.31
CA GLU A 49 17.36 -14.91 -5.55
C GLU A 49 16.30 -15.48 -4.56
N LEU A 50 15.82 -14.69 -3.60
CA LEU A 50 14.94 -15.08 -2.49
C LEU A 50 13.57 -15.60 -2.92
N ALA A 51 13.21 -15.48 -4.20
CA ALA A 51 11.92 -15.90 -4.71
C ALA A 51 12.02 -16.43 -6.15
N GLY A 52 11.39 -17.57 -6.42
CA GLY A 52 11.35 -18.18 -7.76
C GLY A 52 10.74 -17.25 -8.83
N PRO A 53 10.89 -17.57 -10.13
CA PRO A 53 10.50 -16.70 -11.25
C PRO A 53 9.07 -16.15 -11.17
N VAL A 54 8.15 -16.96 -10.62
CA VAL A 54 6.73 -16.63 -10.44
C VAL A 54 6.53 -15.52 -9.42
N ALA A 55 7.19 -15.59 -8.26
CA ALA A 55 7.07 -14.59 -7.21
C ALA A 55 7.65 -13.24 -7.63
N ARG A 56 8.70 -13.24 -8.45
CA ARG A 56 9.29 -12.01 -9.01
C ARG A 56 8.38 -11.33 -10.02
N ARG A 57 7.71 -12.11 -10.87
CA ARG A 57 6.67 -11.59 -11.78
C ARG A 57 5.48 -11.05 -11.00
N ALA A 58 5.04 -11.76 -9.96
CA ALA A 58 3.94 -11.32 -9.11
C ALA A 58 4.28 -10.00 -8.39
N GLY A 59 5.47 -9.88 -7.79
CA GLY A 59 5.91 -8.64 -7.13
C GLY A 59 5.92 -7.43 -8.06
N ARG A 60 6.36 -7.60 -9.32
CA ARG A 60 6.28 -6.54 -10.35
C ARG A 60 4.85 -6.10 -10.65
N VAL A 61 3.97 -7.07 -10.87
CA VAL A 61 2.57 -6.79 -11.19
C VAL A 61 1.91 -6.08 -10.01
N VAL A 62 2.12 -6.57 -8.79
CA VAL A 62 1.57 -5.97 -7.56
C VAL A 62 2.10 -4.56 -7.34
N TRP A 63 3.40 -4.32 -7.54
CA TRP A 63 3.99 -2.99 -7.43
C TRP A 63 3.41 -2.01 -8.45
N ALA A 64 3.20 -2.46 -9.69
CA ALA A 64 2.64 -1.63 -10.75
C ALA A 64 1.14 -1.34 -10.54
N THR A 65 0.38 -2.26 -9.95
CA THR A 65 -1.05 -2.08 -9.72
C THR A 65 -1.37 -1.33 -8.43
N LEU A 66 -0.46 -1.29 -7.47
CA LEU A 66 -0.59 -0.60 -6.19
C LEU A 66 -1.14 0.85 -6.29
N PRO A 67 -0.53 1.77 -7.07
CA PRO A 67 -1.03 3.13 -7.16
C PRO A 67 -2.41 3.22 -7.84
N LEU A 68 -2.69 2.33 -8.80
CA LEU A 68 -4.00 2.26 -9.45
C LEU A 68 -5.09 1.82 -8.46
N VAL A 69 -4.84 0.78 -7.67
CA VAL A 69 -5.80 0.30 -6.68
C VAL A 69 -6.03 1.34 -5.58
N ALA A 70 -4.96 2.02 -5.14
CA ALA A 70 -5.09 3.13 -4.18
C ALA A 70 -5.92 4.29 -4.75
N ALA A 71 -5.73 4.67 -6.02
CA ALA A 71 -6.53 5.68 -6.69
C ALA A 71 -8.02 5.27 -6.80
N LEU A 72 -8.29 4.00 -7.11
CA LEU A 72 -9.66 3.47 -7.13
C LEU A 72 -10.29 3.47 -5.72
N ALA A 73 -9.51 3.19 -4.68
CA ALA A 73 -9.97 3.28 -3.29
C ALA A 73 -10.35 4.72 -2.92
N LEU A 74 -9.52 5.70 -3.29
CA LEU A 74 -9.80 7.12 -3.11
C LEU A 74 -11.06 7.57 -3.87
N LEU A 75 -11.23 7.12 -5.12
CA LEU A 75 -12.42 7.41 -5.91
C LEU A 75 -13.68 6.80 -5.28
N ALA A 76 -13.61 5.55 -4.82
CA ALA A 76 -14.71 4.91 -4.12
C ALA A 76 -15.08 5.68 -2.83
N LEU A 77 -14.07 6.15 -2.10
CA LEU A 77 -14.26 6.95 -0.88
C LEU A 77 -14.93 8.29 -1.19
N ALA A 78 -14.47 8.99 -2.23
CA ALA A 78 -15.05 10.24 -2.71
C ALA A 78 -16.51 10.09 -3.21
N ARG A 79 -16.89 8.89 -3.66
CA ARG A 79 -18.26 8.52 -4.05
C ARG A 79 -19.08 7.95 -2.89
N HIS A 80 -18.59 8.05 -1.65
CA HIS A 80 -19.21 7.52 -0.43
C HIS A 80 -19.43 6.00 -0.46
N ARG A 81 -18.72 5.26 -1.31
CA ARG A 81 -18.76 3.79 -1.41
C ARG A 81 -17.79 3.15 -0.42
N ARG A 82 -18.03 3.38 0.87
CA ARG A 82 -17.11 3.02 1.97
C ARG A 82 -16.69 1.55 2.00
N ALA A 83 -17.61 0.62 1.77
CA ALA A 83 -17.28 -0.81 1.76
C ALA A 83 -16.29 -1.19 0.63
N ILE A 84 -16.45 -0.59 -0.54
CA ILE A 84 -15.54 -0.79 -1.68
C ILE A 84 -14.19 -0.14 -1.38
N ALA A 85 -14.18 1.11 -0.89
CA ALA A 85 -12.95 1.80 -0.52
C ALA A 85 -12.14 1.03 0.53
N ALA A 86 -12.81 0.51 1.57
CA ALA A 86 -12.19 -0.30 2.60
C ALA A 86 -11.64 -1.63 2.06
N GLY A 87 -12.38 -2.31 1.18
CA GLY A 87 -11.89 -3.54 0.53
C GLY A 87 -10.63 -3.31 -0.31
N LEU A 88 -10.60 -2.23 -1.09
CA LEU A 88 -9.42 -1.87 -1.88
C LEU A 88 -8.24 -1.44 -1.00
N ALA A 89 -8.49 -0.70 0.09
CA ALA A 89 -7.46 -0.35 1.07
C ALA A 89 -6.83 -1.57 1.74
N LEU A 90 -7.64 -2.60 2.06
CA LEU A 90 -7.14 -3.87 2.58
C LEU A 90 -6.25 -4.61 1.58
N TRP A 91 -6.61 -4.55 0.29
CA TRP A 91 -5.76 -5.11 -0.77
C TRP A 91 -4.41 -4.39 -0.82
N VAL A 92 -4.41 -3.05 -0.79
CA VAL A 92 -3.19 -2.21 -0.78
C VAL A 92 -2.33 -2.55 0.44
N ALA A 93 -2.93 -2.60 1.64
CA ALA A 93 -2.23 -2.94 2.88
C ALA A 93 -1.58 -4.33 2.81
N THR A 94 -2.29 -5.31 2.25
CA THR A 94 -1.78 -6.68 2.12
C THR A 94 -0.63 -6.74 1.11
N ALA A 95 -0.79 -6.10 -0.05
CA ALA A 95 0.23 -6.02 -1.09
C ALA A 95 1.52 -5.38 -0.57
N GLU A 96 1.41 -4.21 0.07
CA GLU A 96 2.53 -3.46 0.63
C GLU A 96 3.20 -4.24 1.77
N GLY A 97 2.42 -4.85 2.66
CA GLY A 97 2.93 -5.67 3.76
C GLY A 97 3.69 -6.91 3.29
N LEU A 98 3.21 -7.60 2.25
CA LEU A 98 3.89 -8.76 1.65
C LEU A 98 5.21 -8.34 0.98
N LEU A 99 5.21 -7.23 0.26
CA LEU A 99 6.40 -6.70 -0.39
C LEU A 99 7.46 -6.27 0.63
N ALA A 100 7.06 -5.49 1.64
CA ALA A 100 7.97 -5.04 2.70
C ALA A 100 8.46 -6.20 3.57
N GLY A 101 7.59 -7.17 3.88
CA GLY A 101 7.96 -8.39 4.60
C GLY A 101 8.95 -9.26 3.83
N GLY A 102 8.77 -9.40 2.51
CA GLY A 102 9.71 -10.10 1.64
C GLY A 102 11.05 -9.39 1.47
N LEU A 103 11.09 -8.05 1.60
CA LEU A 103 12.33 -7.30 1.62
C LEU A 103 13.09 -7.45 2.93
N ARG A 104 12.39 -7.62 4.07
CA ARG A 104 13.01 -7.75 5.40
C ARG A 104 13.92 -8.97 5.56
N SER A 105 13.74 -10.01 4.74
CA SER A 105 14.62 -11.18 4.73
C SER A 105 15.91 -10.96 3.93
N ALA A 106 16.05 -9.80 3.26
CA ALA A 106 17.27 -9.46 2.53
C ALA A 106 18.33 -8.86 3.47
N PRO A 107 19.58 -9.34 3.46
CA PRO A 107 20.63 -8.83 4.33
C PRO A 107 20.99 -7.35 4.08
N GLU A 108 20.64 -6.81 2.90
CA GLU A 108 20.87 -5.40 2.54
C GLU A 108 19.71 -4.46 2.96
N SER A 109 18.60 -4.98 3.49
CA SER A 109 17.38 -4.19 3.75
C SER A 109 17.38 -3.47 5.10
N ALA A 110 18.54 -3.16 5.68
CA ALA A 110 18.67 -2.51 7.00
C ALA A 110 18.26 -1.02 7.00
N ASP A 111 17.30 -0.65 6.15
CA ASP A 111 16.83 0.72 5.97
C ASP A 111 15.51 0.95 6.70
N GLY A 112 15.39 2.10 7.36
CA GLY A 112 14.14 2.56 7.99
C GLY A 112 12.93 2.61 7.04
N ALA A 113 13.16 2.57 5.72
CA ALA A 113 12.11 2.49 4.70
C ALA A 113 11.23 1.23 4.82
N VAL A 114 11.81 0.06 5.13
CA VAL A 114 11.04 -1.18 5.32
C VAL A 114 10.14 -1.07 6.56
N GLY A 115 10.64 -0.47 7.63
CA GLY A 115 9.87 -0.20 8.84
C GLY A 115 8.67 0.73 8.58
N VAL A 116 8.88 1.80 7.81
CA VAL A 116 7.81 2.75 7.42
C VAL A 116 6.75 2.06 6.57
N ALA A 117 7.15 1.26 5.58
CA ALA A 117 6.21 0.53 4.72
C ALA A 117 5.37 -0.49 5.52
N LEU A 118 5.98 -1.22 6.46
CA LEU A 118 5.25 -2.13 7.34
C LEU A 118 4.27 -1.40 8.26
N ALA A 119 4.66 -0.25 8.81
CA ALA A 119 3.80 0.57 9.66
C ALA A 119 2.60 1.13 8.88
N LEU A 120 2.82 1.60 7.65
CA LEU A 120 1.77 2.07 6.75
C LEU A 120 0.80 0.94 6.38
N ALA A 121 1.32 -0.22 5.99
CA ALA A 121 0.50 -1.39 5.69
C ALA A 121 -0.37 -1.80 6.89
N ALA A 122 0.20 -1.82 8.11
CA ALA A 122 -0.54 -2.13 9.32
C ALA A 122 -1.64 -1.09 9.62
N ALA A 123 -1.30 0.20 9.56
CA ALA A 123 -2.24 1.29 9.80
C ALA A 123 -3.40 1.26 8.79
N LEU A 124 -3.09 1.10 7.51
CA LEU A 124 -4.08 1.01 6.43
C LEU A 124 -4.96 -0.24 6.59
N GLY A 125 -4.37 -1.37 6.99
CA GLY A 125 -5.11 -2.60 7.31
C GLY A 125 -6.11 -2.41 8.45
N ILE A 126 -5.67 -1.84 9.57
CA ILE A 126 -6.52 -1.60 10.75
C ILE A 126 -7.66 -0.64 10.40
N VAL A 127 -7.36 0.50 9.80
CA VAL A 127 -8.38 1.49 9.41
C VAL A 127 -9.34 0.91 8.37
N GLY A 128 -8.83 0.13 7.41
CA GLY A 128 -9.64 -0.58 6.43
C GLY A 128 -10.62 -1.56 7.06
N VAL A 129 -10.17 -2.41 7.99
CA VAL A 129 -11.05 -3.37 8.71
C VAL A 129 -12.14 -2.64 9.49
N ILE A 130 -11.77 -1.61 10.26
CA ILE A 130 -12.73 -0.84 11.06
C ILE A 130 -13.78 -0.18 10.15
N THR A 131 -13.34 0.42 9.05
CA THR A 131 -14.23 1.07 8.07
C THR A 131 -15.17 0.06 7.41
N LEU A 132 -14.67 -1.14 7.07
CA LEU A 132 -15.47 -2.21 6.48
C LEU A 132 -16.54 -2.72 7.45
N ILE A 133 -16.17 -2.97 8.70
CA ILE A 133 -17.12 -3.39 9.75
C ILE A 133 -18.17 -2.30 9.98
N GLY A 134 -17.76 -1.03 10.00
CA GLY A 134 -18.67 0.11 10.11
C GLY A 134 -19.67 0.19 8.97
N ALA A 135 -19.21 0.05 7.71
CA ALA A 135 -20.05 0.12 6.52
C ALA A 135 -21.11 -1.01 6.45
N ARG A 136 -20.76 -2.22 6.92
CA ARG A 136 -21.70 -3.36 6.95
C ARG A 136 -22.82 -3.20 7.97
N ARG A 137 -22.63 -2.37 9.01
CA ARG A 137 -23.66 -2.13 10.04
C ARG A 137 -24.70 -1.10 9.63
N THR A 138 -24.44 -0.34 8.57
CA THR A 138 -25.32 0.74 8.06
C THR A 138 -26.02 0.38 6.75
N SER A 139 -25.78 -0.83 6.24
CA SER A 139 -26.40 -1.39 5.02
C SER A 139 -27.53 -2.33 5.44
#